data_AF-A0A0H4T2Z4-F1
#
_entry.id   AF-A0A0H4T2Z4-F1
#
_cell.length_a   1.000
_cell.length_b   1.000
_cell.length_c   1.000
_cell.angle_alpha   90.00
_cell.angle_beta   90.00
_cell.angle_gamma   90.00
#
_symmetry.space_group_name_H-M   'P 1'
#
loop_
_entity.id
_entity.type
_entity.pdbx_description
1 polymer ?
#
loop_
_entity_poly.entity_id
_entity_poly.type
_entity_poly.pdbx_seq_one_letter_code
_entity_poly.pdbx_strand_id
1 'polypeptide(L)' 'MAGPRKKLKTRRKGCERCDRQRGIVRRYGMHLCRQCFREIAPEIGFKKYS' A
#
# COMPACT_ATOMS: atom_id res chain seq x y z
N MET A 1 10.11 31.31 -17.72
CA MET A 1 8.99 30.45 -17.31
C MET A 1 9.46 29.00 -17.24
N ALA A 2 9.79 28.48 -16.05
CA ALA A 2 10.16 27.08 -15.87
C ALA A 2 8.95 26.33 -15.28
N GLY A 3 8.29 25.51 -16.10
CA GLY A 3 7.12 24.73 -15.70
C GLY A 3 7.41 23.79 -14.52
N PRO A 4 6.38 23.42 -13.74
CA PRO A 4 6.58 22.64 -12.53
C PRO A 4 7.11 21.25 -12.88
N ARG A 5 8.30 20.92 -12.35
CA ARG A 5 8.91 19.59 -12.46
C ARG A 5 7.92 18.55 -11.93
N LYS A 6 7.34 17.73 -12.81
CA LYS A 6 6.53 16.58 -12.40
C LYS A 6 7.43 15.66 -11.57
N LYS A 7 7.37 15.78 -10.24
CA LYS A 7 8.07 14.90 -9.31
C LYS A 7 7.58 13.48 -9.60
N LEU A 8 8.40 12.68 -10.28
CA LEU A 8 8.18 11.26 -10.46
C LEU A 8 7.92 10.69 -9.07
N LYS A 9 6.65 10.29 -8.81
CA LYS A 9 6.21 9.79 -7.51
C LYS A 9 7.19 8.70 -7.10
N THR A 10 8.02 9.02 -6.10
CA THR A 10 8.91 8.08 -5.44
C THR A 10 8.12 6.81 -5.19
N ARG A 11 8.56 5.70 -5.81
CA ARG A 11 7.94 4.38 -5.71
C ARG A 11 7.56 4.16 -4.25
N ARG A 12 6.25 4.11 -3.94
CA ARG A 12 5.73 4.05 -2.55
C ARG A 12 6.50 2.98 -1.79
N LYS A 13 7.44 3.42 -0.94
CA LYS A 13 8.38 2.55 -0.21
C LYS A 13 7.73 1.94 1.04
N GLY A 14 6.62 2.54 1.49
CA GLY A 14 5.89 2.19 2.69
C GLY A 14 4.48 1.68 2.39
N CYS A 15 3.82 1.22 3.44
CA CYS A 15 2.37 1.06 3.50
C CYS A 15 1.67 2.41 3.30
N GLU A 16 0.56 2.45 2.55
CA GLU A 16 -0.26 3.65 2.36
C GLU A 16 -0.93 4.16 3.64
N ARG A 17 -1.12 3.29 4.63
CA ARG A 17 -1.83 3.60 5.88
C ARG A 17 -0.91 3.82 7.08
N CYS A 18 0.19 3.08 7.12
CA CYS A 18 1.04 2.95 8.31
C CYS A 18 2.48 3.42 8.07
N ASP A 19 2.83 3.85 6.84
CA ASP A 19 4.19 4.20 6.34
C ASP A 19 5.29 3.16 6.58
N ARG A 20 4.94 2.01 7.15
CA ARG A 20 5.87 0.97 7.52
C ARG A 20 6.46 0.33 6.27
N GLN A 21 7.78 0.23 6.23
CA GLN A 21 8.54 -0.28 5.09
C GLN A 21 8.73 -1.80 5.10
N ARG A 22 8.41 -2.46 6.21
CA ARG A 22 8.58 -3.92 6.39
C ARG A 22 7.25 -4.64 6.20
N GLY A 23 7.29 -5.77 5.48
CA GLY A 23 6.14 -6.66 5.31
C GLY A 23 4.97 -6.01 4.56
N ILE A 24 5.28 -5.33 3.45
CA ILE A 24 4.28 -4.72 2.57
C ILE A 24 3.75 -5.77 1.60
N VAL A 25 2.44 -5.97 1.61
CA VAL A 25 1.70 -6.68 0.59
C VAL A 25 1.62 -5.78 -0.63
N ARG A 26 2.35 -6.18 -1.69
CA ARG A 26 2.35 -5.53 -3.02
C ARG A 26 1.45 -6.21 -4.05
N ARG A 27 0.79 -7.30 -3.64
CA ARG A 27 -0.07 -8.10 -4.52
C ARG A 27 -1.36 -7.35 -4.80
N TYR A 28 -1.92 -7.57 -5.98
CA TYR A 28 -3.18 -6.96 -6.44
C TYR A 28 -3.15 -5.42 -6.47
N GLY A 29 -1.98 -4.81 -6.64
CA GLY A 29 -1.83 -3.35 -6.66
C GLY A 29 -1.98 -2.67 -5.30
N MET A 30 -2.14 -3.43 -4.22
CA MET A 30 -2.18 -2.89 -2.86
C MET A 30 -0.77 -2.52 -2.40
N HIS A 31 -0.65 -1.47 -1.60
CA HIS A 31 0.59 -1.13 -0.89
C HIS A 31 0.31 -1.06 0.60
N LEU A 32 -0.05 -2.20 1.20
CA LEU A 32 -0.47 -2.27 2.61
C LEU A 32 0.47 -3.14 3.44
N CYS A 33 0.81 -2.70 4.65
CA CYS A 33 1.53 -3.53 5.62
C CYS A 33 0.64 -4.69 6.08
N ARG A 34 1.22 -5.84 6.45
CA ARG A 34 0.47 -7.03 6.91
C ARG A 34 -0.58 -6.76 8.00
N GLN A 35 -0.34 -5.78 8.87
CA GLN A 35 -1.28 -5.39 9.93
C GLN A 35 -2.48 -4.65 9.34
N CYS A 36 -2.24 -3.60 8.55
CA CYS A 36 -3.32 -2.88 7.86
C CYS A 36 -4.07 -3.76 6.87
N PHE A 37 -3.38 -4.70 6.21
CA PHE A 37 -4.04 -5.66 5.33
C PHE A 37 -5.06 -6.53 6.08
N ARG A 38 -4.79 -6.95 7.33
CA ARG A 38 -5.76 -7.75 8.11
C ARG A 38 -7.01 -6.97 8.50
N GLU A 39 -6.88 -5.66 8.71
CA GLU A 39 -8.02 -4.79 9.03
C GLU A 39 -8.91 -4.56 7.80
N ILE A 40 -8.30 -4.35 6.64
CA ILE A 40 -9.02 -4.01 5.40
C ILE A 40 -9.43 -5.28 4.61
N ALA A 41 -8.77 -6.41 4.84
CA ALA A 41 -9.12 -7.71 4.24
C ALA A 41 -10.62 -8.06 4.30
N PRO A 42 -11.30 -7.99 5.46
CA PRO A 42 -12.74 -8.26 5.51
C PRO A 42 -13.57 -7.27 4.69
N GLU A 43 -13.17 -6.00 4.63
CA GLU A 43 -13.88 -4.95 3.87
C GLU A 43 -13.73 -5.11 2.36
N ILE A 44 -12.55 -5.55 1.89
CA ILE A 44 -12.29 -5.85 0.47
C ILE A 44 -12.94 -7.18 0.04
N GLY A 45 -13.40 -8.00 1.00
CA GLY A 45 -13.99 -9.31 0.73
C GLY A 45 -12.98 -10.46 0.68
N PHE A 46 -11.76 -10.25 1.19
CA PHE A 46 -10.84 -11.37 1.45
C PHE A 46 -11.39 -12.22 2.61
N LYS A 47 -11.88 -13.42 2.26
CA LYS A 47 -12.26 -14.43 3.24
C LYS A 47 -11.07 -15.35 3.51
N LYS A 48 -10.85 -15.67 4.78
CA LYS A 48 -9.90 -16.71 5.18
C LYS A 48 -10.56 -18.06 4.90
N TYR A 49 -10.12 -18.73 3.85
CA TYR A 49 -10.38 -20.16 3.64
C TYR A 49 -9.23 -20.89 4.32
N SER A 50 -9.56 -21.70 5.34
CA SER A 50 -8.58 -22.42 6.18
C SER A 50 -7.66 -23.33 5.38
#